data_AF-A0A534NYU2-F1
#
_entry.id   AF-A0A534NYU2-F1
#
_cell.length_a   1.000
_cell.length_b   1.000
_cell.length_c   1.000
_cell.angle_alpha   90.00
_cell.angle_beta   90.00
_cell.angle_gamma   90.00
#
_symmetry.space_group_name_H-M   'P 1'
#
loop_
_entity.id
_entity.type
_entity.pdbx_description
1 polymer ?
#
loop_
_entity_poly.entity_id
_entity_poly.type
_entity_poly.pdbx_seq_one_letter_code
_entity_poly.pdbx_strand_id
1 'polypeptide(L)'
;VHRTTPDEYRRVVEVNYLGTVHGTLAALEHMRKQGEGVILQIGSALVYRSIPLQSAYCASKAAIRGFTDSLRCELFHEKSRIKVCMLQLPAVNTPQFAVVRTRLPRKPKPVPPIFQPEVIARAALHAALHPTREMWVSGSAVKAILGQRIIPGLLDRYLGRIGYDAQQTGEPVARYRPDNVFAPLPGDRGAHGAFDAESRSHSMKLWARLRRGAIAGSVAAAALALGLYSWRA
;
A
#
# COMPACT_ATOMS: atom_id res chain seq x y z
N VAL A 1 1.62 -17.60 -13.11
CA VAL A 1 2.14 -17.19 -14.43
C VAL A 1 1.63 -18.11 -15.53
N HIS A 2 1.95 -19.41 -15.53
CA HIS A 2 1.57 -20.34 -16.62
C HIS A 2 0.05 -20.51 -16.88
N ARG A 3 -0.84 -20.05 -15.99
CA ARG A 3 -2.31 -20.07 -16.18
C ARG A 3 -2.95 -18.68 -16.28
N THR A 4 -2.15 -17.61 -16.23
CA THR A 4 -2.66 -16.24 -16.35
C THR A 4 -2.60 -15.83 -17.81
N THR A 5 -3.72 -15.41 -18.40
CA THR A 5 -3.79 -15.12 -19.84
C THR A 5 -3.23 -13.73 -20.15
N PRO A 6 -2.76 -13.48 -21.38
CA PRO A 6 -2.34 -12.14 -21.81
C PRO A 6 -3.42 -11.06 -21.60
N ASP A 7 -4.69 -11.41 -21.81
CA ASP A 7 -5.81 -10.47 -21.59
C ASP A 7 -5.99 -10.12 -20.12
N GLU A 8 -5.73 -11.05 -19.20
CA GLU A 8 -5.72 -10.76 -17.76
C GLU A 8 -4.57 -9.81 -17.39
N TYR A 9 -3.38 -9.97 -17.99
CA TYR A 9 -2.28 -9.03 -17.81
C TYR A 9 -2.65 -7.64 -18.33
N ARG A 10 -3.22 -7.56 -19.54
CA ARG A 10 -3.68 -6.29 -20.13
C ARG A 10 -4.71 -5.62 -19.23
N ARG A 11 -5.74 -6.36 -18.80
CA ARG A 11 -6.81 -5.85 -17.96
C ARG A 11 -6.30 -5.29 -16.62
N VAL A 12 -5.35 -5.98 -15.98
CA VAL A 12 -4.72 -5.50 -14.75
C VAL A 12 -3.96 -4.19 -14.98
N VAL A 13 -3.25 -4.04 -16.11
CA VAL A 13 -2.55 -2.79 -16.46
C VAL A 13 -3.55 -1.66 -16.75
N GLU A 14 -4.59 -1.93 -17.53
CA GLU A 14 -5.63 -0.95 -17.86
C GLU A 14 -6.31 -0.41 -16.59
N VAL A 15 -6.71 -1.30 -15.68
CA VAL A 15 -7.41 -0.89 -14.45
C VAL A 15 -6.45 -0.22 -13.48
N ASN A 16 -5.34 -0.86 -13.14
CA ASN A 16 -4.47 -0.35 -12.08
C ASN A 16 -3.65 0.85 -12.57
N TYR A 17 -2.87 0.67 -13.65
CA TYR A 17 -1.93 1.67 -14.11
C TYR A 17 -2.64 2.77 -14.90
N LEU A 18 -3.32 2.44 -16.01
CA LEU A 18 -3.97 3.48 -16.82
C LEU A 18 -5.11 4.16 -16.06
N GLY A 19 -5.88 3.43 -15.25
CA GLY A 19 -6.87 4.03 -14.35
C GLY A 19 -6.26 5.05 -13.38
N THR A 20 -5.07 4.75 -12.83
CA THR A 20 -4.33 5.70 -11.99
C THR A 20 -3.88 6.93 -12.79
N VAL A 21 -3.32 6.73 -13.99
CA VAL A 21 -2.89 7.83 -14.86
C VAL A 21 -4.06 8.73 -15.22
N HIS A 22 -5.17 8.17 -15.71
CA HIS A 22 -6.35 8.93 -16.11
C HIS A 22 -6.96 9.71 -14.94
N GLY A 23 -7.11 9.07 -13.77
CA GLY A 23 -7.60 9.76 -12.57
C GLY A 23 -6.67 10.89 -12.11
N THR A 24 -5.36 10.71 -12.27
CA THR A 24 -4.37 11.74 -11.95
C THR A 24 -4.44 12.92 -12.91
N LEU A 25 -4.54 12.65 -14.22
CA LEU A 25 -4.65 13.70 -15.24
C LEU A 25 -5.94 14.52 -15.06
N ALA A 26 -7.07 13.86 -14.78
CA ALA A 26 -8.33 14.53 -14.48
C ALA A 26 -8.21 15.42 -13.22
N ALA A 27 -7.60 14.91 -12.14
CA ALA A 27 -7.37 15.70 -10.93
C ALA A 27 -6.44 16.90 -11.19
N LEU A 28 -5.38 16.72 -11.97
CA LEU A 28 -4.44 17.79 -12.32
C LEU A 28 -5.11 18.92 -13.11
N GLU A 29 -6.07 18.61 -13.98
CA GLU A 29 -6.81 19.63 -14.73
C GLU A 29 -7.52 20.62 -13.78
N HIS A 30 -8.18 20.09 -12.75
CA HIS A 30 -8.85 20.92 -11.75
C HIS A 30 -7.87 21.61 -10.81
N MET A 31 -6.89 20.88 -10.29
CA MET A 31 -5.92 21.40 -9.31
C MET A 31 -5.01 22.48 -9.90
N ARG A 32 -4.68 22.41 -11.21
CA ARG A 32 -3.91 23.47 -11.89
C ARG A 32 -4.69 24.77 -11.96
N LYS A 33 -6.01 24.72 -12.22
CA LYS A 33 -6.89 25.90 -12.20
C LYS A 33 -6.99 26.50 -10.78
N GLN A 34 -7.03 25.65 -9.76
CA GLN A 34 -7.03 26.07 -8.35
C GLN A 34 -5.65 26.57 -7.87
N GLY A 35 -4.58 26.16 -8.55
CA GLY A 35 -3.20 26.50 -8.21
C GLY A 35 -2.62 25.73 -7.03
N GLU A 36 -3.33 24.75 -6.47
CA GLU A 36 -2.85 23.86 -5.40
C GLU A 36 -3.66 22.56 -5.32
N GLY A 37 -3.16 21.58 -4.56
CA GLY A 37 -3.87 20.32 -4.33
C GLY A 37 -2.97 19.20 -3.84
N VAL A 38 -3.57 18.09 -3.42
CA VAL A 38 -2.84 16.88 -3.01
C VAL A 38 -3.42 15.66 -3.71
N ILE A 39 -2.58 14.95 -4.46
CA ILE A 39 -2.90 13.67 -5.09
C ILE A 39 -2.28 12.54 -4.25
N LEU A 40 -3.12 11.64 -3.75
CA LEU A 40 -2.70 10.45 -3.01
C LEU A 40 -2.70 9.22 -3.92
N GLN A 41 -1.51 8.70 -4.22
CA GLN A 41 -1.33 7.46 -4.97
C GLN A 41 -1.31 6.26 -4.03
N ILE A 42 -2.25 5.34 -4.20
CA ILE A 42 -2.32 4.12 -3.39
C ILE A 42 -1.31 3.08 -3.91
N GLY A 43 -0.16 3.07 -3.24
CA GLY A 43 0.95 2.18 -3.47
C GLY A 43 0.82 0.82 -2.76
N SER A 44 1.85 0.01 -2.93
CA SER A 44 2.02 -1.27 -2.25
C SER A 44 3.49 -1.48 -1.88
N ALA A 45 3.75 -2.09 -0.72
CA ALA A 45 5.08 -2.59 -0.37
C ALA A 45 5.66 -3.52 -1.47
N LEU A 46 4.79 -4.16 -2.25
CA LEU A 46 5.16 -5.07 -3.33
C LEU A 46 5.80 -4.39 -4.55
N VAL A 47 5.77 -3.06 -4.61
CA VAL A 47 6.54 -2.28 -5.59
C VAL A 47 8.04 -2.46 -5.40
N TYR A 48 8.47 -2.69 -4.16
CA TYR A 48 9.88 -2.85 -3.82
C TYR A 48 10.31 -4.31 -3.75
N ARG A 49 9.37 -5.20 -3.43
CA ARG A 49 9.60 -6.64 -3.39
C ARG A 49 8.39 -7.37 -3.97
N SER A 50 8.54 -7.84 -5.21
CA SER A 50 7.55 -8.71 -5.83
C SER A 50 7.43 -10.04 -5.08
N ILE A 51 6.21 -10.57 -5.03
CA ILE A 51 5.91 -11.89 -4.47
C ILE A 51 5.38 -12.82 -5.57
N PRO A 52 5.51 -14.14 -5.41
CA PRO A 52 4.90 -15.09 -6.35
C PRO A 52 3.39 -14.92 -6.42
N LEU A 53 2.78 -15.49 -7.46
CA LEU A 53 1.34 -15.49 -7.74
C LEU A 53 0.74 -14.15 -8.20
N GLN A 54 1.47 -13.03 -8.09
CA GLN A 54 0.93 -11.69 -8.33
C GLN A 54 1.75 -10.87 -9.33
N SER A 55 2.36 -11.48 -10.36
CA SER A 55 3.28 -10.75 -11.25
C SER A 55 2.60 -9.60 -12.02
N ALA A 56 1.38 -9.79 -12.52
CA ALA A 56 0.62 -8.71 -13.18
C ALA A 56 0.38 -7.53 -12.23
N TYR A 57 -0.03 -7.82 -11.00
CA TYR A 57 -0.28 -6.81 -9.98
C TYR A 57 1.00 -6.07 -9.58
N CYS A 58 2.08 -6.80 -9.27
CA CYS A 58 3.38 -6.22 -8.88
C CYS A 58 3.92 -5.31 -9.99
N ALA A 59 3.86 -5.76 -11.25
CA ALA A 59 4.27 -4.95 -12.40
C ALA A 59 3.44 -3.66 -12.52
N SER A 60 2.11 -3.76 -12.42
CA SER A 60 1.24 -2.58 -12.50
C SER A 60 1.49 -1.56 -11.37
N LYS A 61 1.76 -2.04 -10.14
CA LYS A 61 2.09 -1.17 -9.01
C LYS A 61 3.47 -0.54 -9.15
N ALA A 62 4.44 -1.24 -9.73
CA ALA A 62 5.74 -0.66 -10.06
C ALA A 62 5.63 0.42 -11.14
N ALA A 63 4.79 0.22 -12.16
CA ALA A 63 4.52 1.23 -13.18
C ALA A 63 3.91 2.51 -12.59
N ILE A 64 2.96 2.38 -11.65
CA ILE A 64 2.39 3.53 -10.91
C ILE A 64 3.49 4.33 -10.20
N ARG A 65 4.48 3.66 -9.59
CA ARG A 65 5.61 4.35 -8.95
C ARG A 65 6.44 5.13 -9.96
N GLY A 66 6.80 4.51 -11.08
CA GLY A 66 7.56 5.17 -12.15
C GLY A 66 6.86 6.44 -12.63
N PHE A 67 5.57 6.34 -12.93
CA PHE A 67 4.73 7.49 -13.30
C PHE A 67 4.69 8.56 -12.20
N THR A 68 4.47 8.16 -10.95
CA THR A 68 4.40 9.07 -9.80
C THR A 68 5.71 9.83 -9.57
N ASP A 69 6.84 9.13 -9.74
CA ASP A 69 8.16 9.73 -9.60
C ASP A 69 8.47 10.72 -10.73
N SER A 70 8.10 10.41 -11.98
CA SER A 70 8.20 11.36 -13.12
C SER A 70 7.35 12.60 -12.90
N LEU A 71 6.05 12.41 -12.63
CA LEU A 71 5.10 13.51 -12.45
C LEU A 71 5.55 14.48 -11.36
N ARG A 72 6.16 13.97 -10.29
CA ARG A 72 6.67 14.82 -9.22
C ARG A 72 7.81 15.72 -9.68
N CYS A 73 8.69 15.24 -10.55
CA CYS A 73 9.76 16.04 -11.15
C CYS A 73 9.18 17.12 -12.07
N GLU A 74 8.17 16.78 -12.87
CA GLU A 74 7.46 17.73 -13.73
C GLU A 74 6.80 18.84 -12.91
N LEU A 75 6.03 18.49 -11.88
CA LEU A 75 5.41 19.47 -10.98
C LEU A 75 6.43 20.34 -10.23
N PHE A 76 7.60 19.79 -9.89
CA PHE A 76 8.68 20.57 -9.30
C PHE A 76 9.25 21.59 -10.29
N HIS A 77 9.50 21.17 -11.55
CA HIS A 77 9.95 22.07 -12.62
C HIS A 77 8.93 23.19 -12.88
N GLU A 78 7.64 22.87 -12.88
CA GLU A 78 6.52 23.82 -12.99
C GLU A 78 6.39 24.77 -11.79
N LYS A 79 7.19 24.58 -10.71
CA LYS A 79 7.04 25.28 -9.42
C LYS A 79 5.60 25.16 -8.85
N SER A 80 4.95 24.03 -9.12
CA SER A 80 3.57 23.78 -8.73
C SER A 80 3.42 23.61 -7.22
N ARG A 81 2.32 24.14 -6.67
CA ARG A 81 1.92 23.87 -5.28
C ARG A 81 1.20 22.53 -5.13
N ILE A 82 0.84 21.86 -6.23
CA ILE A 82 0.25 20.53 -6.21
C ILE A 82 1.27 19.53 -5.69
N LYS A 83 0.89 18.72 -4.70
CA LYS A 83 1.74 17.70 -4.10
C LYS A 83 1.24 16.31 -4.47
N VAL A 84 2.19 15.41 -4.74
CA VAL A 84 1.90 14.00 -5.00
C VAL A 84 2.54 13.14 -3.92
N CYS A 85 1.71 12.43 -3.17
CA CYS A 85 2.11 11.52 -2.10
C CYS A 85 1.86 10.07 -2.54
N MET A 86 2.84 9.20 -2.33
CA MET A 86 2.64 7.76 -2.49
C MET A 86 2.42 7.11 -1.12
N LEU A 87 1.24 6.53 -0.91
CA LEU A 87 0.88 5.82 0.32
C LEU A 87 1.06 4.32 0.13
N GLN A 88 2.12 3.76 0.72
CA GLN A 88 2.43 2.33 0.61
C GLN A 88 1.65 1.53 1.64
N LEU A 89 0.74 0.70 1.14
CA LEU A 89 -0.13 -0.13 1.98
C LEU A 89 0.53 -1.48 2.35
N PRO A 90 0.24 -2.00 3.56
CA PRO A 90 0.50 -3.38 3.94
C PRO A 90 -0.59 -4.30 3.37
N ALA A 91 -0.62 -5.55 3.83
CA ALA A 91 -1.81 -6.39 3.68
C ALA A 91 -2.97 -5.81 4.51
N VAL A 92 -4.15 -5.73 3.91
CA VAL A 92 -5.34 -5.09 4.50
C VAL A 92 -6.51 -6.07 4.47
N ASN A 93 -7.30 -6.08 5.54
CA ASN A 93 -8.53 -6.86 5.62
C ASN A 93 -9.66 -6.16 4.86
N THR A 94 -9.72 -6.40 3.55
CA THR A 94 -10.81 -5.92 2.70
C THR A 94 -11.54 -7.09 2.05
N PRO A 95 -12.75 -6.88 1.51
CA PRO A 95 -13.50 -7.93 0.80
C PRO A 95 -12.79 -8.49 -0.45
N GLN A 96 -11.65 -7.93 -0.88
CA GLN A 96 -10.99 -8.31 -2.13
C GLN A 96 -10.72 -9.81 -2.26
N PHE A 97 -10.39 -10.50 -1.16
CA PHE A 97 -10.07 -11.93 -1.19
C PHE A 97 -11.30 -12.82 -1.43
N ALA A 98 -12.50 -12.30 -1.16
CA ALA A 98 -13.75 -12.97 -1.50
C ALA A 98 -14.02 -12.97 -3.01
N VAL A 99 -13.48 -12.00 -3.77
CA VAL A 99 -13.84 -11.76 -5.18
C VAL A 99 -12.67 -11.78 -6.16
N VAL A 100 -11.42 -11.81 -5.69
CA VAL A 100 -10.26 -11.85 -6.57
C VAL A 100 -10.25 -13.14 -7.40
N ARG A 101 -9.90 -13.05 -8.69
CA ARG A 101 -9.68 -14.26 -9.48
C ARG A 101 -8.51 -15.04 -8.90
N THR A 102 -8.74 -16.30 -8.59
CA THR A 102 -7.73 -17.20 -8.05
C THR A 102 -7.75 -18.52 -8.81
N ARG A 103 -6.57 -19.09 -9.03
CA ARG A 103 -6.38 -20.46 -9.55
C ARG A 103 -5.65 -21.33 -8.54
N LEU A 104 -5.61 -20.88 -7.28
CA LEU A 104 -5.02 -21.59 -6.16
C LEU A 104 -5.97 -22.71 -5.70
N PRO A 105 -5.43 -23.80 -5.12
CA PRO A 105 -6.26 -24.87 -4.58
C PRO A 105 -7.07 -24.42 -3.35
N ARG A 106 -6.56 -23.45 -2.58
CA ARG A 106 -7.18 -22.96 -1.34
C ARG A 106 -7.50 -21.46 -1.40
N LYS A 107 -8.47 -21.01 -0.59
CA LYS A 107 -8.98 -19.64 -0.65
C LYS A 107 -7.83 -18.64 -0.43
N PRO A 108 -7.76 -17.57 -1.24
CA PRO A 108 -6.67 -16.61 -1.12
C PRO A 108 -6.85 -15.79 0.15
N LYS A 109 -5.74 -15.39 0.77
CA LYS A 109 -5.75 -14.52 1.95
C LYS A 109 -4.63 -13.47 1.89
N PRO A 110 -4.74 -12.37 2.65
CA PRO A 110 -3.66 -11.41 2.76
C PRO A 110 -2.44 -12.03 3.44
N VAL A 111 -1.23 -11.66 3.01
CA VAL A 111 0.01 -12.12 3.66
C VAL A 111 0.19 -11.36 4.98
N PRO A 112 0.26 -12.04 6.14
CA PRO A 112 0.45 -11.36 7.42
C PRO A 112 1.74 -10.53 7.50
N PRO A 113 1.78 -9.45 8.30
CA PRO A 113 0.72 -8.96 9.19
C PRO A 113 -0.41 -8.23 8.44
N ILE A 114 -1.66 -8.51 8.83
CA ILE A 114 -2.89 -7.95 8.26
C ILE A 114 -3.35 -6.76 9.11
N PHE A 115 -3.81 -5.70 8.47
CA PHE A 115 -4.33 -4.50 9.14
C PHE A 115 -5.78 -4.22 8.77
N GLN A 116 -6.52 -3.63 9.69
CA GLN A 116 -7.88 -3.18 9.45
C GLN A 116 -7.93 -1.95 8.52
N PRO A 117 -9.00 -1.78 7.71
CA PRO A 117 -9.12 -0.70 6.73
C PRO A 117 -9.04 0.69 7.36
N GLU A 118 -9.47 0.87 8.61
CA GLU A 118 -9.39 2.16 9.32
C GLU A 118 -7.97 2.62 9.55
N VAL A 119 -7.01 1.69 9.68
CA VAL A 119 -5.59 2.03 9.76
C VAL A 119 -5.17 2.75 8.49
N ILE A 120 -5.68 2.30 7.34
CA ILE A 120 -5.39 2.88 6.04
C ILE A 120 -6.13 4.21 5.87
N ALA A 121 -7.40 4.27 6.27
CA ALA A 121 -8.19 5.50 6.21
C ALA A 121 -7.53 6.64 7.02
N ARG A 122 -7.09 6.37 8.25
CA ARG A 122 -6.34 7.36 9.07
C ARG A 122 -5.04 7.79 8.42
N ALA A 123 -4.31 6.86 7.80
CA ALA A 123 -3.07 7.17 7.10
C ALA A 123 -3.32 8.04 5.85
N ALA A 124 -4.36 7.72 5.06
CA ALA A 124 -4.76 8.49 3.90
C ALA A 124 -5.19 9.91 4.29
N LEU A 125 -6.05 10.05 5.29
CA LEU A 125 -6.47 11.36 5.80
C LEU A 125 -5.27 12.19 6.28
N HIS A 126 -4.37 11.58 7.05
CA HIS A 126 -3.17 12.29 7.50
C HIS A 126 -2.27 12.70 6.33
N ALA A 127 -2.09 11.84 5.33
CA ALA A 127 -1.31 12.14 4.13
C ALA A 127 -1.94 13.23 3.27
N ALA A 128 -3.27 13.31 3.21
CA ALA A 128 -3.98 14.38 2.51
C ALA A 128 -3.74 15.74 3.18
N LEU A 129 -3.81 15.79 4.52
CA LEU A 129 -3.66 17.02 5.30
C LEU A 129 -2.19 17.44 5.49
N HIS A 130 -1.27 16.48 5.50
CA HIS A 130 0.16 16.69 5.74
C HIS A 130 0.98 15.99 4.67
N PRO A 131 0.92 16.46 3.41
CA PRO A 131 1.48 15.76 2.27
C PRO A 131 2.98 15.56 2.42
N THR A 132 3.41 14.32 2.29
CA THR A 132 4.82 13.95 2.21
C THR A 132 5.09 13.18 0.92
N ARG A 133 6.35 13.15 0.46
CA ARG A 133 6.70 12.43 -0.77
C ARG A 133 6.17 11.00 -0.78
N GLU A 134 6.37 10.30 0.32
CA GLU A 134 5.99 8.91 0.48
C GLU A 134 5.68 8.61 1.95
N MET A 135 4.67 7.76 2.19
CA MET A 135 4.29 7.32 3.53
C MET A 135 4.09 5.80 3.54
N TRP A 136 4.73 5.13 4.49
CA TRP A 136 4.57 3.69 4.67
C TRP A 136 3.79 3.41 5.93
N VAL A 137 2.65 2.75 5.78
CA VAL A 137 1.72 2.55 6.89
C VAL A 137 2.23 1.50 7.89
N SER A 138 3.00 0.51 7.44
CA SER A 138 3.55 -0.54 8.30
C SER A 138 5.08 -0.63 8.25
N GLY A 139 5.66 -1.28 9.28
CA GLY A 139 7.07 -1.68 9.29
C GLY A 139 7.39 -2.86 8.36
N SER A 140 6.40 -3.69 7.98
CA SER A 140 6.63 -4.83 7.08
C SER A 140 7.07 -4.39 5.68
N ALA A 141 6.59 -3.24 5.20
CA ALA A 141 7.08 -2.62 3.97
C ALA A 141 8.59 -2.29 4.03
N VAL A 142 9.06 -1.77 5.18
CA VAL A 142 10.49 -1.47 5.41
C VAL A 142 11.34 -2.73 5.35
N LYS A 143 10.88 -3.79 6.03
CA LYS A 143 11.60 -5.07 6.10
C LYS A 143 11.74 -5.72 4.72
N ALA A 144 10.69 -5.68 3.91
CA ALA A 144 10.72 -6.22 2.55
C ALA A 144 11.74 -5.49 1.65
N ILE A 145 11.82 -4.15 1.76
CA ILE A 145 12.78 -3.31 1.03
C ILE A 145 14.21 -3.61 1.46
N LEU A 146 14.45 -3.60 2.77
CA LEU A 146 15.79 -3.82 3.32
C LEU A 146 16.27 -5.23 3.00
N GLY A 147 15.39 -6.22 3.10
CA GLY A 147 15.66 -7.59 2.72
C GLY A 147 16.06 -7.73 1.26
N GLN A 148 15.28 -7.16 0.32
CA GLN A 148 15.58 -7.24 -1.12
C GLN A 148 16.95 -6.65 -1.46
N ARG A 149 17.36 -5.58 -0.77
CA ARG A 149 18.64 -4.92 -0.99
C ARG A 149 19.84 -5.70 -0.44
N ILE A 150 19.66 -6.47 0.63
CA ILE A 150 20.78 -7.12 1.33
C ILE A 150 20.96 -8.59 0.92
N ILE A 151 19.86 -9.33 0.71
CA ILE A 151 19.90 -10.77 0.43
C ILE A 151 18.79 -11.21 -0.56
N PRO A 152 18.85 -10.76 -1.83
CA PRO A 152 17.77 -11.02 -2.80
C PRO A 152 17.55 -12.52 -3.06
N GLY A 153 18.62 -13.29 -3.33
CA GLY A 153 18.50 -14.72 -3.67
C GLY A 153 18.02 -15.62 -2.53
N LEU A 154 18.38 -15.30 -1.28
CA LEU A 154 17.87 -16.03 -0.11
C LEU A 154 16.37 -15.76 0.10
N LEU A 155 15.94 -14.51 -0.12
CA LEU A 155 14.53 -14.14 -0.05
C LEU A 155 13.71 -14.67 -1.21
N ASP A 156 14.28 -14.81 -2.41
CA ASP A 156 13.66 -15.50 -3.54
C ASP A 156 13.37 -16.96 -3.18
N ARG A 157 14.36 -17.67 -2.59
CA ARG A 157 14.19 -19.06 -2.14
C ARG A 157 13.18 -19.18 -1.00
N TYR A 158 13.22 -18.27 -0.03
CA TYR A 158 12.26 -18.23 1.08
C TYR A 158 10.83 -17.99 0.58
N LEU A 159 10.61 -16.97 -0.25
CA LEU A 159 9.28 -16.68 -0.80
C LEU A 159 8.82 -17.73 -1.80
N GLY A 160 9.72 -18.38 -2.53
CA GLY A 160 9.40 -19.53 -3.37
C GLY A 160 8.84 -20.70 -2.58
N ARG A 161 9.35 -20.94 -1.36
CA ARG A 161 8.89 -22.01 -0.47
C ARG A 161 7.64 -21.64 0.34
N ILE A 162 7.62 -20.46 0.95
CA ILE A 162 6.60 -20.09 1.95
C ILE A 162 5.56 -19.11 1.40
N GLY A 163 5.93 -18.31 0.37
CA GLY A 163 5.07 -17.26 -0.17
C GLY A 163 3.83 -17.77 -0.91
N TYR A 164 3.81 -19.03 -1.37
CA TYR A 164 2.63 -19.65 -1.95
C TYR A 164 1.58 -20.01 -0.88
N ASP A 165 2.02 -20.62 0.21
CA ASP A 165 1.12 -21.05 1.29
C ASP A 165 0.69 -19.89 2.18
N ALA A 166 1.56 -18.89 2.40
CA ALA A 166 1.22 -17.69 3.16
C ALA A 166 0.07 -16.87 2.55
N GLN A 167 -0.19 -17.05 1.25
CA GLN A 167 -1.27 -16.40 0.51
C GLN A 167 -2.57 -17.23 0.47
N GLN A 168 -2.65 -18.34 1.21
CA GLN A 168 -3.78 -19.25 1.21
C GLN A 168 -4.29 -19.56 2.62
N THR A 169 -5.61 -19.78 2.75
CA THR A 169 -6.22 -20.39 3.93
C THR A 169 -6.05 -21.91 3.92
N GLY A 170 -6.55 -22.60 4.95
CA GLY A 170 -6.71 -24.06 4.93
C GLY A 170 -7.87 -24.54 4.06
N GLU A 171 -8.86 -23.67 3.80
CA GLU A 171 -10.09 -24.04 3.08
C GLU A 171 -9.93 -24.13 1.56
N PRO A 172 -10.56 -25.10 0.88
CA PRO A 172 -10.53 -25.21 -0.58
C PRO A 172 -11.31 -24.09 -1.29
N VAL A 173 -10.90 -23.76 -2.51
CA VAL A 173 -11.64 -22.86 -3.40
C VAL A 173 -12.80 -23.59 -4.07
N ALA A 174 -13.98 -22.98 -4.12
CA ALA A 174 -15.10 -23.50 -4.90
C ALA A 174 -14.77 -23.53 -6.40
N ARG A 175 -15.11 -24.63 -7.08
CA ARG A 175 -14.80 -24.85 -8.51
C ARG A 175 -15.31 -23.73 -9.43
N TYR A 176 -16.46 -23.16 -9.10
CA TYR A 176 -17.03 -22.00 -9.75
C TYR A 176 -17.27 -20.91 -8.71
N ARG A 177 -16.53 -19.81 -8.82
CA ARG A 177 -16.75 -18.60 -8.03
C ARG A 177 -16.77 -17.38 -8.95
N PRO A 178 -17.65 -16.40 -8.71
CA PRO A 178 -17.57 -15.13 -9.41
C PRO A 178 -16.24 -14.43 -9.07
N ASP A 179 -15.73 -13.64 -10.02
CA ASP A 179 -14.54 -12.83 -9.83
C ASP A 179 -14.68 -11.44 -10.45
N ASN A 180 -13.75 -10.54 -10.10
CA ASN A 180 -13.81 -9.14 -10.47
C ASN A 180 -12.78 -8.66 -11.50
N VAL A 181 -12.17 -9.57 -12.30
CA VAL A 181 -11.09 -9.16 -13.22
C VAL A 181 -11.63 -8.36 -14.40
N PHE A 182 -12.68 -8.86 -15.05
CA PHE A 182 -13.22 -8.22 -16.25
C PHE A 182 -14.41 -7.30 -15.97
N ALA A 183 -15.23 -7.64 -14.96
CA ALA A 183 -16.40 -6.85 -14.58
C ALA A 183 -16.50 -6.72 -13.05
N PRO A 184 -17.04 -5.61 -12.53
CA PRO A 184 -17.40 -5.52 -11.13
C PRO A 184 -18.51 -6.53 -10.81
N LEU A 185 -18.51 -7.05 -9.59
CA LEU A 185 -19.60 -7.88 -9.10
C LEU A 185 -20.65 -7.00 -8.40
N PRO A 186 -21.96 -7.26 -8.55
CA PRO A 186 -23.01 -6.43 -7.96
C PRO A 186 -22.95 -6.43 -6.44
N GLY A 187 -23.56 -5.40 -5.83
CA GLY A 187 -23.70 -5.24 -4.39
C GLY A 187 -22.52 -4.54 -3.71
N ASP A 188 -22.83 -3.82 -2.64
CA ASP A 188 -21.84 -3.30 -1.70
C ASP A 188 -21.32 -4.45 -0.82
N ARG A 189 -20.00 -4.49 -0.64
CA ARG A 189 -19.31 -5.51 0.16
C ARG A 189 -18.78 -4.96 1.47
N GLY A 190 -18.98 -3.66 1.73
CA GLY A 190 -18.41 -2.97 2.87
C GLY A 190 -16.90 -2.82 2.79
N ALA A 191 -16.30 -2.38 3.90
CA ALA A 191 -14.86 -2.13 3.98
C ALA A 191 -14.05 -3.34 4.51
N HIS A 192 -14.69 -4.24 5.27
CA HIS A 192 -14.03 -5.34 5.99
C HIS A 192 -14.09 -6.65 5.21
N GLY A 193 -12.96 -7.35 5.15
CA GLY A 193 -12.91 -8.73 4.69
C GLY A 193 -13.17 -9.74 5.82
N ALA A 194 -13.06 -11.02 5.49
CA ALA A 194 -13.31 -12.13 6.41
C ALA A 194 -12.20 -12.37 7.46
N PHE A 195 -11.21 -11.48 7.58
CA PHE A 195 -10.00 -11.70 8.39
C PHE A 195 -9.95 -10.82 9.65
N ASP A 196 -11.08 -10.41 10.21
CA ASP A 196 -11.12 -9.50 11.37
C ASP A 196 -10.33 -10.03 12.58
N ALA A 197 -10.44 -11.33 12.87
CA ALA A 197 -9.74 -11.97 13.98
C ALA A 197 -8.20 -11.99 13.82
N GLU A 198 -7.69 -11.94 12.58
CA GLU A 198 -6.25 -11.94 12.27
C GLU A 198 -5.69 -10.52 12.08
N SER A 199 -6.56 -9.50 12.13
CA SER A 199 -6.25 -8.14 11.69
C SER A 199 -5.96 -7.19 12.83
N ARG A 200 -4.92 -6.36 12.63
CA ARG A 200 -4.51 -5.35 13.61
C ARG A 200 -5.27 -4.04 13.37
N SER A 201 -5.89 -3.52 14.43
CA SER A 201 -6.57 -2.21 14.43
C SER A 201 -5.62 -1.01 14.54
N HIS A 202 -4.32 -1.26 14.79
CA HIS A 202 -3.31 -0.22 14.97
C HIS A 202 -1.98 -0.58 14.30
N SER A 203 -1.27 0.45 13.86
CA SER A 203 0.13 0.35 13.40
C SER A 203 0.98 1.27 14.26
N MET A 204 1.99 0.72 14.95
CA MET A 204 2.93 1.51 15.76
C MET A 204 3.65 2.59 14.93
N LYS A 205 4.00 2.25 13.67
CA LYS A 205 4.65 3.19 12.76
C LYS A 205 3.72 4.36 12.42
N LEU A 206 2.45 4.06 12.12
CA LEU A 206 1.46 5.09 11.87
C LEU A 206 1.21 5.91 13.13
N TRP A 207 1.05 5.28 14.29
CA TRP A 207 0.86 5.97 15.58
C TRP A 207 1.98 6.97 15.85
N ALA A 208 3.24 6.55 15.70
CA ALA A 208 4.40 7.42 15.88
C ALA A 208 4.40 8.58 14.86
N ARG A 209 3.99 8.30 13.62
CA ARG A 209 3.87 9.31 12.57
C ARG A 209 2.82 10.38 12.90
N LEU A 210 1.63 9.95 13.31
CA LEU A 210 0.53 10.84 13.69
C LEU A 210 0.86 11.70 14.90
N ARG A 211 1.73 11.21 15.80
CA ARG A 211 2.11 11.89 17.05
C ARG A 211 3.50 12.51 17.01
N ARG A 212 4.13 12.64 15.85
CA ARG A 212 5.52 13.12 15.71
C ARG A 212 5.78 14.44 16.45
N GLY A 213 4.82 15.37 16.41
CA GLY A 213 4.94 16.67 17.09
C GLY A 213 4.87 16.55 18.61
N ALA A 214 3.93 15.75 19.12
CA ALA A 214 3.81 15.47 20.55
C ALA A 214 5.06 14.73 21.09
N ILE A 215 5.57 13.74 20.34
CA ILE A 215 6.79 13.01 20.71
C ILE A 215 7.99 13.96 20.76
N ALA A 216 8.17 14.82 19.76
CA ALA A 216 9.24 15.81 19.75
C ALA A 216 9.12 16.79 20.93
N GLY A 217 7.91 17.26 21.23
CA GLY A 217 7.64 18.13 22.37
C GLY A 217 7.96 17.45 23.71
N SER A 218 7.55 16.19 23.91
CA SER A 218 7.86 15.43 25.12
C SER A 218 9.37 15.18 25.30
N VAL A 219 10.09 14.86 24.22
CA VAL A 219 11.54 14.68 24.26
C VAL A 219 12.26 15.99 24.60
N ALA A 220 11.85 17.11 24.00
CA ALA A 220 12.40 18.42 24.31
C ALA A 220 12.14 18.82 25.76
N ALA A 221 10.93 18.60 26.27
CA ALA A 221 10.58 18.87 27.66
C ALA A 221 11.40 18.00 28.64
N ALA A 222 11.59 16.71 28.34
CA ALA A 222 12.41 15.82 29.15
C ALA A 222 13.89 16.24 29.15
N ALA A 223 14.43 16.64 28.00
CA ALA A 223 15.81 17.14 27.89
C ALA A 223 16.00 18.44 28.68
N LEU A 224 15.03 19.36 28.62
CA LEU A 224 15.04 20.59 29.42
C LEU A 224 14.97 20.30 30.92
N ALA A 225 14.10 19.38 31.34
CA ALA A 225 13.99 18.98 32.75
C ALA A 225 15.29 18.35 33.27
N LEU A 226 15.91 17.46 32.48
CA LEU A 226 17.20 16.86 32.82
C LEU A 226 18.32 17.89 32.88
N GLY A 227 18.37 18.84 31.93
CA GLY A 227 19.35 19.92 31.94
C GLY A 227 19.21 20.85 33.15
N LEU A 228 17.97 21.19 33.53
CA LEU A 228 17.68 21.97 34.73
C LEU A 228 18.02 21.22 36.03
N TYR A 229 17.80 19.90 36.05
CA TYR A 229 18.18 19.06 37.19
C TYR A 229 19.70 18.98 37.34
N SER A 230 20.43 18.73 36.25
CA SER A 230 21.91 18.68 36.27
C SER A 230 22.58 20.03 36.54
N TRP A 231 21.88 21.15 36.31
CA TRP A 231 22.38 22.48 36.65
C TRP A 231 22.18 22.83 38.13
N ARG A 232 21.24 22.18 38.80
CA ARG A 232 20.93 22.38 40.23
C ARG A 232 21.68 21.43 41.17
N ALA A 233 22.23 20.33 40.65
CA ALA A 233 23.04 19.34 41.37
C ALA A 233 24.53 19.69 41.27
#